data_AF-A0A2P2LE30-F1
#
_entry.id   AF-A0A2P2LE30-F1
#
_cell.length_a   1.000
_cell.length_b   1.000
_cell.length_c   1.000
_cell.angle_alpha   90.00
_cell.angle_beta   90.00
_cell.angle_gamma   90.00
#
_symmetry.space_group_name_H-M   'P 1'
#
loop_
_entity.id
_entity.type
_entity.pdbx_description
1 polymer ?
#
loop_
_entity_poly.entity_id
_entity_poly.type
_entity_poly.pdbx_seq_one_letter_code
_entity_poly.pdbx_strand_id
1 'polypeptide(L)' 'MTPISEIFSIDINAKLDRGLMSLILEKGHSRVPVYYEQPTNIIGLVLVSWWL' A
#
# COMPACT_ATOMS: atom_id res chain seq x y z
N MET A 1 -15.34 -0.69 9.94
CA MET A 1 -14.90 0.21 8.86
C MET A 1 -13.74 1.02 9.39
N THR A 2 -12.59 1.03 8.72
CA THR A 2 -11.38 1.71 9.20
C THR A 2 -11.31 3.12 8.61
N PRO A 3 -11.08 4.18 9.41
CA PRO A 3 -10.86 5.53 8.90
C PRO A 3 -9.69 5.61 7.91
N ILE A 4 -9.80 6.42 6.86
CA ILE A 4 -8.74 6.57 5.84
C ILE A 4 -7.44 7.15 6.43
N SER A 5 -7.52 7.91 7.52
CA SER A 5 -6.35 8.41 8.25
C SER A 5 -5.55 7.31 8.94
N GLU A 6 -6.13 6.12 9.12
CA GLU A 6 -5.55 4.99 9.85
C GLU A 6 -5.10 3.85 8.93
N ILE A 7 -5.29 3.96 7.61
CA ILE A 7 -4.88 2.91 6.67
C ILE A 7 -3.43 3.07 6.24
N PHE A 8 -2.78 1.93 6.01
CA PHE A 8 -1.51 1.88 5.28
C PHE A 8 -1.78 2.01 3.77
N SER A 9 -1.14 2.98 3.13
CA SER A 9 -1.20 3.22 1.68
C SER A 9 0.17 3.67 1.19
N ILE A 10 0.42 3.53 -0.11
CA ILE A 10 1.71 3.88 -0.73
C ILE A 10 1.55 4.99 -1.77
N ASP A 11 2.55 5.85 -1.89
CA ASP A 11 2.61 6.87 -2.94
C ASP A 11 2.82 6.19 -4.30
N ILE A 12 2.12 6.65 -5.35
CA ILE A 12 2.30 6.18 -6.73
C ILE A 12 3.74 6.33 -7.26
N ASN A 13 4.49 7.31 -6.75
CA ASN A 13 5.88 7.56 -7.11
C ASN A 13 6.87 6.80 -6.22
N ALA A 14 6.40 6.02 -5.24
CA ALA A 14 7.27 5.24 -4.38
C ALA A 14 7.99 4.16 -5.20
N LYS A 15 9.30 4.06 -5.00
CA LYS A 15 10.08 2.96 -5.59
C LYS A 15 9.80 1.68 -4.82
N LEU A 16 9.32 0.66 -5.53
CA LEU A 16 9.07 -0.67 -4.95
C LEU A 16 10.39 -1.44 -4.77
N ASP A 17 11.23 -0.97 -3.86
CA ASP A 17 12.48 -1.62 -3.49
C ASP A 17 12.28 -2.71 -2.42
N ARG A 18 13.37 -3.37 -2.03
CA ARG A 18 13.33 -4.46 -1.04
C ARG A 18 12.81 -4.02 0.32
N GLY A 19 13.07 -2.78 0.73
CA GLY A 19 12.64 -2.26 2.02
C GLY A 19 11.12 -2.04 2.02
N LEU A 20 10.61 -1.35 0.99
CA LEU A 20 9.17 -1.13 0.85
C LEU A 20 8.41 -2.45 0.63
N MET A 21 8.97 -3.38 -0.14
CA MET A 21 8.38 -4.71 -0.29
C MET A 21 8.32 -5.50 1.04
N SER A 22 9.38 -5.47 1.85
CA SER A 22 9.36 -6.11 3.18
C SER A 22 8.26 -5.52 4.05
N LEU A 23 8.15 -4.19 4.09
CA LEU A 23 7.10 -3.50 4.83
C LEU A 23 5.70 -3.89 4.35
N ILE A 24 5.47 -3.96 3.03
CA ILE A 24 4.19 -4.39 2.45
C ILE A 24 3.84 -5.82 2.88
N LEU A 25 4.81 -6.73 2.84
CA LEU A 25 4.61 -8.13 3.23
C LEU A 25 4.36 -8.28 4.75
N GLU A 26 5.08 -7.52 5.57
CA GLU A 26 4.91 -7.49 7.05
C GLU A 26 3.54 -6.97 7.47
N LYS A 27 2.92 -6.04 6.72
CA LYS A 27 1.54 -5.60 6.97
C LYS A 27 0.51 -6.73 6.75
N GLY A 28 0.85 -7.75 5.94
CA GLY A 28 0.02 -8.94 5.77
C GLY A 28 -1.31 -8.69 5.06
N HIS A 29 -1.44 -7.58 4.33
CA HIS A 29 -2.66 -7.26 3.58
C HIS A 29 -2.54 -7.71 2.12
N SER A 30 -3.60 -8.34 1.59
CA SER A 30 -3.68 -8.74 0.17
C SER A 30 -3.82 -7.56 -0.79
N ARG A 31 -4.20 -6.39 -0.26
CA ARG A 31 -4.56 -5.20 -1.01
C ARG A 31 -3.97 -3.98 -0.30
N VAL A 32 -3.12 -3.25 -0.99
CA VAL A 32 -2.52 -2.01 -0.48
C VAL A 32 -2.95 -0.85 -1.38
N PRO A 33 -3.72 0.13 -0.87
CA PRO A 33 -4.12 1.31 -1.64
C PRO A 33 -2.92 2.13 -2.11
N VAL A 34 -3.05 2.73 -3.29
CA VAL A 34 -2.07 3.63 -3.90
C VAL A 34 -2.67 5.02 -4.01
N TYR A 35 -1.97 6.04 -3.51
CA TYR A 35 -2.41 7.43 -3.55
C TYR A 35 -1.52 8.30 -4.44
N TYR A 36 -2.05 9.47 -4.84
CA TYR A 36 -1.27 10.51 -5.52
C TYR A 36 -1.43 11.85 -4.81
N GLU A 37 -0.30 12.48 -4.46
CA GLU A 37 -0.16 13.74 -3.72
C GLU A 37 -0.69 13.73 -2.28
N GLN A 38 -1.92 13.27 -2.06
CA GLN A 38 -2.57 13.24 -0.76
C GLN A 38 -3.02 11.80 -0.43
N PRO A 39 -2.79 11.28 0.79
CA PRO A 39 -3.22 9.93 1.20
C PRO A 39 -4.72 9.67 1.10
N THR A 40 -5.53 10.74 1.06
CA THR A 40 -6.99 10.66 0.85
C THR A 40 -7.37 10.47 -0.63
N ASN A 41 -6.46 10.76 -1.57
CA ASN A 41 -6.65 10.63 -3.01
C ASN A 41 -6.16 9.25 -3.48
N ILE A 42 -6.94 8.20 -3.16
CA ILE A 42 -6.66 6.84 -3.59
C ILE A 42 -6.98 6.69 -5.08
N ILE A 43 -5.96 6.44 -5.90
CA ILE A 43 -6.07 6.32 -7.36
C ILE A 43 -5.88 4.89 -7.86
N GLY A 44 -5.51 3.97 -6.97
CA GLY A 44 -5.22 2.60 -7.36
C GLY A 44 -5.01 1.67 -6.17
N LEU A 45 -4.55 0.47 -6.49
CA LEU A 45 -4.32 -0.59 -5.52
C LEU A 45 -3.22 -1.54 -6.04
N VAL A 46 -2.30 -1.93 -5.15
CA VAL A 46 -1.41 -3.06 -5.35
C VAL A 46 -2.06 -4.32 -4.80
N LEU A 47 -2.14 -5.35 -5.64
CA LEU A 47 -2.48 -6.70 -5.23
C LEU A 47 -1.21 -7.41 -4.77
N VAL A 48 -1.20 -7.80 -3.50
CA VAL A 48 -0.09 -8.55 -2.91
C VAL A 48 -0.52 -10.01 -2.91
N SER A 49 0.11 -10.81 -3.76
CA SER A 49 -0.06 -12.26 -3.78
C SER A 49 1.07 -12.88 -2.95
N TRP A 50 0.69 -13.49 -1.84
CA TRP A 50 1.58 -14.42 -1.13
C TRP A 50 1.58 -15.73 -1.90
N TRP A 51 2.62 -15.96 -2.70
CA TRP A 51 2.94 -17.32 -3.14
C TRP A 51 3.75 -17.99 -2.03
N LEU A 52 3.02 -18.56 -1.08
CA LEU A 52 3.38 -19.82 -0.46
C LEU A 52 2.62 -20.93 -1.20
#